data_AF-A0A3D4YFF2-F1
#
_entry.id   AF-A0A3D4YFF2-F1
#
_cell.length_a   1.000
_cell.length_b   1.000
_cell.length_c   1.000
_cell.angle_alpha   90.00
_cell.angle_beta   90.00
_cell.angle_gamma   90.00
#
_symmetry.space_group_name_H-M   'P 1'
#
loop_
_entity.id
_entity.type
_entity.pdbx_description
1 polymer ?
#
loop_
_entity_poly.entity_id
_entity_poly.type
_entity_poly.pdbx_seq_one_letter_code
_entity_poly.pdbx_strand_id
1 'polypeptide(L)'
;MAARPKRILGMIESEIQTRVVQFIRTFYPNTLIFAIPNGAHTTAKNRVRLSKEGLLAGVPDLAIMEPRKGFHGLFIELKTDDGVVSAAQNDVMKQLHQRNYLCYVARHHDSAIKIIEDYLRV
;
A
#
# COMPACT_ATOMS: atom_id res chain seq x y z
N MET A 1 17.82 16.18 -13.27
CA MET A 1 16.38 16.53 -13.39
C MET A 1 15.92 17.12 -12.07
N ALA A 2 15.02 18.10 -12.07
CA ALA A 2 14.46 18.66 -10.85
C ALA A 2 13.48 17.67 -10.18
N ALA A 3 13.49 17.60 -8.85
CA ALA A 3 12.57 16.74 -8.09
C ALA A 3 11.12 17.17 -8.33
N ARG A 4 10.22 16.20 -8.53
CA ARG A 4 8.80 16.48 -8.77
C ARG A 4 8.12 16.97 -7.48
N PRO A 5 7.18 17.94 -7.56
CA PRO A 5 6.37 18.36 -6.42
C PRO A 5 5.59 17.21 -5.77
N LYS A 6 5.48 17.20 -4.44
CA LYS A 6 4.78 16.16 -3.66
C LYS A 6 3.35 15.89 -4.13
N ARG A 7 2.62 16.94 -4.56
CA ARG A 7 1.25 16.78 -5.09
C ARG A 7 1.22 15.94 -6.36
N ILE A 8 2.20 16.13 -7.26
CA ILE A 8 2.30 15.37 -8.51
C ILE A 8 2.66 13.92 -8.20
N LEU A 9 3.60 13.69 -7.28
CA LEU A 9 3.95 12.34 -6.83
C LEU A 9 2.71 11.61 -6.29
N GLY A 10 1.92 12.25 -5.42
CA GLY A 10 0.69 11.66 -4.89
C GLY A 10 -0.36 11.32 -5.96
N MET A 11 -0.50 12.14 -7.00
CA MET A 11 -1.39 11.83 -8.14
C MET A 11 -0.90 10.60 -8.92
N ILE A 12 0.40 10.48 -9.14
CA ILE A 12 0.98 9.33 -9.84
C ILE A 12 0.89 8.06 -8.98
N GLU A 13 1.13 8.15 -7.67
CA GLU A 13 0.95 7.04 -6.72
C GLU A 13 -0.51 6.55 -6.72
N SER A 14 -1.48 7.47 -6.77
CA SER A 14 -2.90 7.10 -6.90
C SER A 14 -3.24 6.40 -8.21
N GLU A 15 -2.62 6.79 -9.32
CA GLU A 15 -2.78 6.12 -10.62
C GLU A 15 -2.14 4.71 -10.60
N ILE A 16 -0.95 4.59 -10.03
CA ILE A 16 -0.27 3.30 -9.80
C ILE A 16 -1.19 2.37 -9.01
N GLN A 17 -1.74 2.84 -7.88
CA GLN A 17 -2.64 2.04 -7.04
C GLN A 17 -3.88 1.59 -7.79
N THR A 18 -4.49 2.49 -8.56
CA THR A 18 -5.68 2.18 -9.38
C THR A 18 -5.39 1.01 -10.33
N ARG A 19 -4.27 1.05 -11.05
CA ARG A 19 -3.88 -0.01 -11.99
C ARG A 19 -3.67 -1.35 -11.31
N VAL A 20 -2.99 -1.36 -10.16
CA VAL A 20 -2.76 -2.59 -9.38
C VAL A 20 -4.09 -3.19 -8.94
N VAL A 21 -4.97 -2.40 -8.34
CA VAL A 21 -6.28 -2.87 -7.86
C VAL A 21 -7.15 -3.37 -9.01
N GLN A 22 -7.16 -2.67 -10.14
CA GLN A 22 -7.87 -3.11 -11.35
C GLN A 22 -7.34 -4.46 -11.84
N PHE A 23 -6.02 -4.59 -12.01
CA PHE A 23 -5.40 -5.83 -12.48
C PHE A 23 -5.76 -7.02 -11.57
N ILE A 24 -5.59 -6.87 -10.26
CA ILE A 24 -5.90 -7.95 -9.30
C ILE A 24 -7.38 -8.31 -9.34
N ARG A 25 -8.29 -7.33 -9.37
CA ARG A 25 -9.73 -7.62 -9.47
C ARG A 25 -10.13 -8.29 -10.78
N THR A 26 -9.40 -8.03 -11.87
CA THR A 26 -9.66 -8.66 -13.18
C THR A 26 -9.12 -10.08 -13.26
N PHE A 27 -7.86 -10.31 -12.89
CA PHE A 27 -7.18 -11.59 -13.11
C PHE A 27 -7.18 -12.52 -11.90
N TYR A 28 -7.41 -11.98 -10.70
CA TYR A 28 -7.49 -12.70 -9.44
C TYR A 28 -8.76 -12.31 -8.66
N PRO A 29 -9.96 -12.50 -9.25
CA PRO A 29 -11.21 -11.94 -8.73
C PRO A 29 -11.61 -12.45 -7.34
N ASN A 30 -11.07 -13.60 -6.91
CA ASN A 30 -11.34 -14.20 -5.61
C ASN A 30 -10.37 -13.71 -4.51
N THR A 31 -9.34 -12.94 -4.85
CA THR A 31 -8.36 -12.43 -3.89
C THR A 31 -8.98 -11.32 -3.04
N LEU A 32 -8.90 -11.45 -1.72
CA LEU A 32 -9.34 -10.40 -0.80
C LEU A 32 -8.30 -9.27 -0.72
N ILE A 33 -8.50 -8.25 -1.54
CA ILE A 33 -7.66 -7.03 -1.60
C ILE A 33 -8.47 -5.77 -1.26
N PHE A 34 -7.90 -4.89 -0.43
CA PHE A 34 -8.49 -3.58 -0.15
C PHE A 34 -7.43 -2.50 0.05
N ALA A 35 -7.82 -1.26 -0.24
CA ALA A 35 -7.02 -0.08 0.03
C ALA A 35 -7.21 0.40 1.46
N ILE A 36 -6.15 0.94 2.05
CA ILE A 36 -6.16 1.59 3.35
C ILE A 36 -5.92 3.10 3.10
N PRO A 37 -6.98 3.93 3.10
CA PRO A 37 -6.93 5.28 2.54
C PRO A 37 -6.31 6.32 3.50
N ASN A 38 -5.22 5.99 4.18
CA ASN A 38 -4.63 6.85 5.22
C ASN A 38 -4.03 8.15 4.66
N GLY A 39 -3.68 8.15 3.37
CA GLY A 39 -3.24 9.32 2.61
C GLY A 39 -4.36 10.20 2.04
N ALA A 40 -5.62 9.79 2.15
CA ALA A 40 -6.73 10.52 1.51
C ALA A 40 -6.87 11.96 2.05
N HIS A 41 -7.14 12.89 1.14
CA HIS A 41 -7.45 14.26 1.49
C HIS A 41 -8.77 14.31 2.28
N THR A 42 -8.72 14.97 3.43
CA THR A 42 -9.85 15.08 4.34
C THR A 42 -9.70 16.34 5.18
N THR A 43 -10.79 16.83 5.77
CA THR A 43 -10.76 18.01 6.64
C THR A 43 -10.01 17.71 7.94
N ALA A 44 -9.45 18.73 8.58
CA ALA A 44 -8.76 18.57 9.86
C ALA A 44 -9.67 17.94 10.93
N LYS A 45 -10.94 18.39 11.00
CA LYS A 45 -11.96 17.83 11.91
C LYS A 45 -12.15 16.33 11.68
N ASN A 46 -12.27 15.91 10.42
CA ASN A 46 -12.46 14.49 10.10
C ASN A 46 -11.18 13.68 10.37
N ARG A 47 -9.98 14.24 10.16
CA ARG A 47 -8.71 13.58 10.52
C ARG A 47 -8.60 13.33 12.02
N VAL A 48 -8.99 14.28 12.87
CA VAL A 48 -9.03 14.10 14.33
C VAL A 48 -10.02 13.00 14.71
N ARG A 49 -11.21 13.00 14.10
CA ARG A 49 -12.20 11.94 14.31
C ARG A 49 -11.66 10.57 13.92
N LEU A 50 -11.12 10.43 12.71
CA LEU A 50 -10.54 9.18 12.21
C LEU A 50 -9.38 8.70 13.10
N SER A 51 -8.54 9.61 13.61
CA SER A 51 -7.48 9.26 14.57
C SER A 51 -8.05 8.67 15.86
N LYS A 52 -9.15 9.21 16.39
CA LYS A 52 -9.87 8.62 17.54
C LYS A 52 -10.53 7.28 17.20
N GLU A 53 -10.92 7.08 15.95
CA GLU A 53 -11.48 5.82 15.41
C GLU A 53 -10.38 4.79 15.06
N GLY A 54 -9.09 5.12 15.24
CA GLY A 54 -7.98 4.19 15.06
C GLY A 54 -7.14 4.39 13.79
N LEU A 55 -7.27 5.52 13.09
CA LEU A 55 -6.40 5.88 11.97
C LEU A 55 -4.93 5.91 12.42
N LEU A 56 -4.14 4.95 11.93
CA LEU A 56 -2.72 4.82 12.22
C LEU A 56 -1.90 5.40 11.05
N ALA A 57 -1.04 6.38 11.34
CA ALA A 57 -0.17 6.95 10.32
C ALA A 57 0.83 5.90 9.82
N GLY A 58 1.05 5.84 8.50
CA GLY A 58 2.07 4.99 7.88
C GLY A 58 1.65 3.55 7.58
N VAL A 59 0.38 3.18 7.75
CA VAL A 59 -0.11 1.89 7.26
C VAL A 59 0.02 1.83 5.72
N PRO A 60 0.54 0.72 5.14
CA PRO A 60 0.71 0.57 3.70
C PRO A 60 -0.60 0.73 2.91
N ASP A 61 -0.48 1.15 1.65
CA ASP A 61 -1.61 1.52 0.80
C ASP A 61 -2.59 0.37 0.52
N LEU A 62 -2.07 -0.85 0.33
CA LEU A 62 -2.87 -2.04 -0.01
C LEU A 62 -2.61 -3.17 0.98
N ALA A 63 -3.69 -3.88 1.33
CA ALA A 63 -3.66 -5.13 2.06
C ALA A 63 -4.29 -6.25 1.22
N ILE A 64 -3.62 -7.41 1.20
CA ILE A 64 -4.04 -8.64 0.56
C ILE A 64 -4.13 -9.71 1.65
N MET A 65 -5.36 -10.13 1.96
CA MET A 65 -5.66 -11.02 3.09
C MET A 65 -5.70 -12.50 2.68
N GLU A 66 -4.65 -12.92 1.99
CA GLU A 66 -4.48 -14.30 1.53
C GLU A 66 -3.30 -14.93 2.27
N PRO A 67 -3.52 -15.90 3.18
CA PRO A 67 -2.41 -16.55 3.87
C PRO A 67 -1.63 -17.43 2.89
N ARG A 68 -0.44 -17.00 2.49
CA ARG A 68 0.44 -17.69 1.53
C ARG A 68 1.88 -17.68 2.01
N LYS A 69 2.65 -18.69 1.59
CA LYS A 69 4.11 -18.78 1.79
C LYS A 69 4.55 -18.61 3.25
N GLY A 70 3.73 -19.09 4.19
CA GLY A 70 4.00 -18.98 5.62
C GLY A 70 3.64 -17.63 6.26
N PHE A 71 3.13 -16.66 5.51
CA PHE A 71 2.71 -15.35 6.01
C PHE A 71 1.19 -15.25 6.15
N HIS A 72 0.70 -14.44 7.10
CA HIS A 72 -0.73 -14.23 7.35
C HIS A 72 -1.44 -13.35 6.30
N GLY A 73 -0.66 -12.64 5.49
CA GLY A 73 -1.14 -11.77 4.42
C GLY A 73 0.02 -10.92 3.88
N LEU A 74 -0.27 -10.16 2.83
CA LEU A 74 0.67 -9.28 2.15
C LEU A 74 0.20 -7.83 2.20
N PHE A 75 1.11 -6.92 2.50
CA PHE A 75 0.92 -5.48 2.40
C PHE A 75 1.83 -4.90 1.32
N ILE A 76 1.31 -3.91 0.58
CA ILE A 76 2.07 -3.19 -0.44
C ILE A 76 1.97 -1.69 -0.16
N GLU A 77 3.13 -1.07 0.02
CA GLU A 77 3.31 0.38 0.01
C GLU A 77 3.74 0.79 -1.40
N LEU A 78 2.99 1.69 -2.04
CA LEU A 78 3.22 2.10 -3.41
C LEU A 78 3.98 3.41 -3.44
N LYS A 79 5.02 3.45 -4.28
CA LYS A 79 5.81 4.66 -4.52
C LYS A 79 6.07 4.88 -5.99
N THR A 80 6.29 6.15 -6.31
CA THR A 80 7.02 6.53 -7.53
C THR A 80 8.52 6.28 -7.36
N ASP A 81 9.31 6.44 -8.42
CA ASP A 81 10.78 6.38 -8.30
C ASP A 81 11.31 7.43 -7.32
N ASP A 82 10.78 8.65 -7.41
CA ASP A 82 11.14 9.77 -6.54
C ASP A 82 10.40 9.74 -5.18
N GLY A 83 9.46 8.81 -5.01
CA GLY A 83 8.63 8.67 -3.81
C GLY A 83 9.47 8.19 -2.62
N VAL A 84 9.34 8.89 -1.50
CA VAL A 84 10.10 8.59 -0.27
C VAL A 84 9.21 7.88 0.72
N VAL A 85 9.71 6.77 1.27
CA VAL A 85 9.08 6.08 2.40
C VAL A 85 9.32 6.89 3.67
N SER A 86 8.25 7.26 4.35
CA SER A 86 8.32 8.02 5.61
C SER A 86 8.77 7.15 6.79
N ALA A 87 9.25 7.79 7.87
CA ALA A 87 9.62 7.08 9.09
C ALA A 87 8.46 6.26 9.68
N ALA A 88 7.26 6.83 9.74
CA ALA A 88 6.07 6.13 10.23
C ALA A 88 5.72 4.90 9.38
N GLN A 89 5.92 4.96 8.05
CA GLN A 89 5.74 3.79 7.18
C GLN A 89 6.77 2.71 7.50
N ASN A 90 8.06 3.07 7.64
CA ASN A 90 9.09 2.10 8.05
C ASN A 90 8.75 1.42 9.37
N ASP A 91 8.26 2.16 10.36
CA ASP A 91 7.89 1.62 11.67
C ASP A 91 6.72 0.63 11.59
N VAL A 92 5.68 0.94 10.80
CA VAL A 92 4.55 0.02 10.61
C VAL A 92 4.98 -1.22 9.83
N MET A 93 5.78 -1.07 8.78
CA MET A 93 6.29 -2.22 7.99
C MET A 93 7.12 -3.17 8.86
N LYS A 94 7.99 -2.65 9.73
CA LYS A 94 8.74 -3.45 10.70
C LYS A 94 7.81 -4.22 11.64
N GLN A 95 6.75 -3.56 12.13
CA GLN A 95 5.77 -4.19 13.00
C GLN A 95 4.94 -5.28 12.31
N LEU A 96 4.65 -5.13 11.02
CA LEU A 96 4.00 -6.16 10.20
C LEU A 96 4.89 -7.39 10.06
N HIS A 97 6.16 -7.21 9.72
CA HIS A 97 7.12 -8.32 9.61
C HIS A 97 7.29 -9.08 10.93
N GLN A 98 7.36 -8.37 12.06
CA GLN A 98 7.44 -8.98 13.41
C GLN A 98 6.21 -9.83 13.76
N ARG A 99 5.07 -9.58 13.10
CA ARG A 99 3.80 -10.31 13.29
C ARG A 99 3.52 -11.29 12.16
N ASN A 100 4.57 -11.69 11.42
CA ASN A 100 4.49 -12.68 10.35
C ASN A 100 3.54 -12.29 9.20
N TYR A 101 3.42 -10.99 8.92
CA TYR A 101 2.88 -10.47 7.66
C TYR A 101 4.02 -10.12 6.72
N LEU A 102 3.80 -10.31 5.42
CA LEU A 102 4.74 -9.87 4.41
C LEU A 102 4.41 -8.42 4.03
N CYS A 103 5.43 -7.59 3.83
CA CYS A 103 5.22 -6.20 3.41
C CYS A 103 6.35 -5.77 2.48
N TYR A 104 6.00 -5.16 1.35
CA TYR A 104 6.96 -4.62 0.38
C TYR A 104 6.63 -3.19 -0.01
N VAL A 105 7.69 -2.44 -0.34
CA VAL A 105 7.58 -1.18 -1.07
C VAL A 105 7.72 -1.49 -2.55
N ALA A 106 6.70 -1.17 -3.33
CA ALA A 106 6.71 -1.36 -4.78
C ALA A 106 6.80 0.00 -5.49
N ARG A 107 7.84 0.16 -6.30
CA ARG A 107 8.00 1.33 -7.18
C ARG A 107 7.38 1.00 -8.53
N HIS A 108 6.25 1.65 -8.84
CA HIS A 108 5.36 1.39 -9.98
C HIS A 108 4.45 0.17 -9.88
N HIS A 109 3.44 0.17 -10.76
CA HIS A 109 2.39 -0.83 -10.84
C HIS A 109 2.91 -2.20 -11.30
N ASP A 110 3.83 -2.24 -12.27
CA ASP A 110 4.40 -3.50 -12.77
C ASP A 110 5.14 -4.25 -11.65
N SER A 111 5.93 -3.54 -10.85
CA SER A 111 6.62 -4.11 -9.69
C SER A 111 5.63 -4.64 -8.64
N ALA A 112 4.58 -3.87 -8.34
CA ALA A 112 3.55 -4.26 -7.38
C ALA A 112 2.77 -5.49 -7.84
N ILE A 113 2.35 -5.51 -9.11
CA ILE A 113 1.67 -6.64 -9.73
C ILE A 113 2.54 -7.87 -9.65
N LYS A 114 3.81 -7.79 -10.06
CA LYS A 114 4.75 -8.92 -9.98
C LYS A 114 4.88 -9.48 -8.56
N ILE A 115 5.04 -8.61 -7.56
CA ILE A 115 5.13 -9.03 -6.15
C ILE A 115 3.85 -9.75 -5.71
N ILE A 116 2.68 -9.20 -6.05
CA ILE A 116 1.39 -9.79 -5.68
C ILE A 116 1.19 -11.12 -6.41
N GLU A 117 1.43 -11.18 -7.72
CA GLU A 117 1.36 -12.42 -8.50
C GLU A 117 2.28 -13.49 -7.92
N ASP A 118 3.55 -13.15 -7.65
CA ASP A 118 4.51 -14.07 -7.06
C ASP A 118 4.02 -14.55 -5.69
N TYR A 119 3.40 -13.70 -4.87
CA TYR A 119 2.83 -14.08 -3.57
C TYR A 119 1.61 -15.00 -3.69
N LEU A 120 0.72 -14.74 -4.65
CA LEU A 120 -0.51 -15.50 -4.88
C LEU A 120 -0.27 -16.84 -5.59
N ARG A 121 0.79 -16.93 -6.39
CA ARG A 121 1.24 -18.18 -7.01
C ARG A 121 1.73 -19.13 -5.91
N VAL A 122 1.10 -20.31 -5.88
CA VAL A 122 1.45 -21.45 -5.02
C VAL A 122 2.89 -21.86 -5.30
#